data_AF-A0A0G8CIY7-F1
#
_entry.id   AF-A0A0G8CIY7-F1
#
_cell.length_a   1.000
_cell.length_b   1.000
_cell.length_c   1.000
_cell.angle_alpha   90.00
_cell.angle_beta   90.00
_cell.angle_gamma   90.00
#
_symmetry.space_group_name_H-M   'P 1'
#
loop_
_entity.id
_entity.type
_entity.pdbx_description
1 polymer ?
#
loop_
_entity_poly.entity_id
_entity_poly.type
_entity_poly.pdbx_seq_one_letter_code
_entity_poly.pdbx_strand_id
1 'polypeptide(L)' 'MSRKGNCYDNAVIENFFRIMKSEFLYIKEFESVEHFKIELEKYIDYYNTKRIKAA' A
#
# COMPACT_ATOMS: atom_id res chain seq x y z
N MET A 1 -5.34 -0.59 19.57
CA MET A 1 -6.51 -0.51 18.66
C MET A 1 -7.58 0.32 19.34
N SER A 2 -7.76 1.56 18.88
CA SER A 2 -8.84 2.45 19.33
C SER A 2 -10.20 1.92 18.82
N ARG A 3 -11.28 2.36 19.48
CA ARG A 3 -12.62 1.74 19.49
C ARG A 3 -13.18 1.43 18.10
N LYS A 4 -14.02 0.39 18.02
CA LYS A 4 -14.78 0.00 16.81
C LYS A 4 -15.54 1.23 16.27
N GLY A 5 -15.16 1.71 15.08
CA GLY A 5 -15.83 2.84 14.41
C GLY A 5 -15.09 4.18 14.40
N ASN A 6 -13.83 4.27 14.82
CA ASN A 6 -13.06 5.51 14.63
C ASN A 6 -12.57 5.64 13.17
N CYS A 7 -13.21 6.49 12.38
CA CYS A 7 -12.86 6.75 10.98
C CYS A 7 -11.42 7.29 10.82
N TYR A 8 -10.88 7.98 11.81
CA TYR A 8 -9.51 8.51 11.76
C TYR A 8 -8.44 7.41 11.80
N ASP A 9 -8.69 6.33 12.54
CA ASP A 9 -7.77 5.18 12.60
C ASP A 9 -7.77 4.41 11.26
N ASN A 10 -8.91 4.35 10.58
CA ASN A 10 -9.05 3.69 9.29
C ASN A 10 -8.59 4.56 8.10
N ALA A 11 -8.71 5.89 8.18
CA ALA A 11 -8.41 6.78 7.07
C ALA A 11 -6.97 6.63 6.54
N VAL A 12 -6.00 6.38 7.42
CA VAL A 12 -4.59 6.21 7.04
C VAL A 12 -4.40 4.94 6.21
N ILE A 13 -4.97 3.82 6.68
CA ILE A 13 -4.82 2.53 6.00
C ILE A 13 -5.67 2.47 4.72
N GLU A 14 -6.84 3.10 4.70
CA GLU A 14 -7.67 3.25 3.50
C GLU A 14 -6.96 4.08 2.42
N ASN A 15 -6.31 5.19 2.83
CA ASN A 15 -5.51 5.99 1.91
C ASN A 15 -4.33 5.20 1.35
N PHE A 16 -3.63 4.44 2.19
CA PHE A 16 -2.56 3.55 1.75
C PHE A 16 -3.04 2.56 0.69
N PHE A 17 -4.15 1.84 0.94
CA PHE A 17 -4.68 0.87 0.00
C PHE A 17 -5.14 1.50 -1.32
N ARG A 18 -5.73 2.70 -1.27
CA ARG A 18 -6.09 3.45 -2.48
C ARG A 18 -4.86 3.70 -3.36
N ILE A 19 -3.78 4.19 -2.75
CA ILE A 19 -2.53 4.53 -3.44
C ILE A 19 -1.84 3.28 -3.98
N MET A 20 -1.73 2.23 -3.16
CA MET A 20 -1.13 0.96 -3.58
C MET A 20 -1.89 0.33 -4.76
N LYS A 21 -3.22 0.40 -4.76
CA LYS A 21 -4.00 -0.08 -5.91
C LYS A 21 -3.70 0.70 -7.18
N SER A 22 -3.69 2.04 -7.10
CA SER A 22 -3.49 2.89 -8.27
C SER A 22 -2.07 2.86 -8.82
N GLU A 23 -1.04 2.80 -7.96
CA GLU A 23 0.36 2.91 -8.37
C GLU A 23 1.03 1.56 -8.64
N PHE A 24 0.52 0.49 -8.04
CA PHE A 24 1.16 -0.83 -8.08
C PHE A 24 0.23 -1.88 -8.68
N LEU A 25 -0.95 -2.10 -8.07
CA LEU A 25 -1.80 -3.23 -8.45
C LEU A 25 -2.38 -3.11 -9.86
N TYR A 26 -2.83 -1.92 -10.27
CA TYR A 26 -3.50 -1.71 -11.56
C TYR A 26 -2.54 -1.39 -12.70
N ILE A 27 -1.29 -1.05 -12.41
CA ILE A 27 -0.28 -0.66 -13.42
C ILE A 27 0.60 -1.86 -13.80
N LYS A 28 0.81 -2.82 -12.89
CA LYS A 28 1.66 -3.98 -13.12
C LYS A 28 0.86 -5.23 -13.42
N GLU A 29 1.35 -6.01 -14.39
CA GLU A 29 0.91 -7.39 -14.59
C GLU A 29 1.77 -8.33 -13.74
N PHE A 30 1.15 -9.38 -13.20
CA PHE A 30 1.82 -10.38 -12.38
C PHE A 30 1.60 -11.76 -12.97
N GLU A 31 2.70 -12.48 -13.21
CA GLU A 31 2.67 -13.81 -13.80
C GLU A 31 2.20 -14.90 -12.81
N SER A 32 2.35 -14.65 -11.51
CA SER A 32 1.95 -15.57 -10.44
C SER A 32 1.73 -14.85 -9.11
N VAL A 33 1.09 -15.55 -8.17
CA VAL A 33 0.89 -15.06 -6.80
C VAL A 33 2.24 -14.89 -6.09
N GLU A 34 3.19 -15.79 -6.32
CA GLU A 34 4.57 -15.68 -5.79
C GLU A 34 5.29 -14.44 -6.33
N HIS A 35 5.18 -14.17 -7.64
CA HIS A 35 5.73 -12.95 -8.23
C HIS A 35 5.08 -11.69 -7.63
N PHE A 36 3.76 -11.70 -7.45
CA PHE A 36 3.04 -10.62 -6.78
C PHE A 36 3.55 -10.36 -5.36
N LYS A 37 3.76 -11.41 -4.55
CA LYS A 37 4.27 -11.28 -3.17
C LYS A 37 5.65 -10.61 -3.13
N ILE A 38 6.56 -11.03 -4.01
CA ILE A 38 7.91 -10.48 -4.10
C ILE A 38 7.85 -8.99 -4.49
N GLU A 39 7.05 -8.66 -5.50
CA GLU A 39 6.90 -7.28 -5.94
C GLU A 39 6.18 -6.40 -4.91
N LEU A 40 5.25 -6.97 -4.16
CA LEU A 40 4.56 -6.27 -3.06
C LEU A 40 5.54 -5.95 -1.93
N GLU A 41 6.40 -6.88 -1.53
CA GLU A 41 7.42 -6.63 -0.50
C GLU A 41 8.34 -5.47 -0.89
N LYS A 42 8.80 -5.45 -2.15
CA LYS A 42 9.59 -4.34 -2.69
C LYS A 42 8.82 -3.02 -2.70
N TYR A 43 7.53 -3.05 -3.04
CA TYR A 43 6.68 -1.85 -3.02
C TYR A 43 6.53 -1.32 -1.59
N ILE A 44 6.35 -2.19 -0.59
CA ILE A 44 6.27 -1.79 0.82
C ILE A 44 7.59 -1.18 1.31
N ASP A 45 8.74 -1.79 0.97
CA ASP A 45 10.06 -1.21 1.28
C ASP A 45 10.19 0.20 0.70
N TYR A 46 9.88 0.35 -0.59
CA TYR A 46 9.91 1.64 -1.27
C TYR A 46 8.98 2.67 -0.61
N TYR A 47 7.73 2.28 -0.33
CA TYR A 47 6.71 3.16 0.24
C TYR A 47 7.12 3.68 1.63
N ASN A 48 7.76 2.83 2.44
CA ASN A 48 8.14 3.17 3.82
C ASN A 48 9.49 3.90 3.92
N THR A 49 10.44 3.61 3.04
CA THR A 49 11.84 4.07 3.20
C THR A 49 12.28 5.12 2.18
N LYS A 50 11.67 5.14 0.99
CA LYS A 50 12.15 5.91 -0.17
C LYS A 50 11.13 6.91 -0.71
N ARG A 51 9.84 6.70 -0.47
CA ARG A 51 8.80 7.61 -0.95
C ARG A 51 8.90 8.94 -0.24
N ILE A 52 9.24 9.99 -0.97
CA ILE A 52 9.19 11.37 -0.48
C ILE A 52 7.72 11.71 -0.23
N LYS A 53 7.33 11.81 1.04
CA LYS A 53 6.08 12.45 1.42
C LYS A 53 6.38 13.93 1.53
N ALA A 54 5.95 14.72 0.55
CA ALA A 54 5.90 16.17 0.72
C ALA A 54 4.94 16.44 1.89
N ALA A 55 5.47 17.09 2.93
CA ALA A 55 4.74 17.46 4.14
C ALA A 55 3.71 18.55 3.85
#